data_AF-A0A3A6NPE8-F1
#
_entry.id   AF-A0A3A6NPE8-F1
#
_cell.length_a   1.000
_cell.length_b   1.000
_cell.length_c   1.000
_cell.angle_alpha   90.00
_cell.angle_beta   90.00
_cell.angle_gamma   90.00
#
_symmetry.space_group_name_H-M   'P 1'
#
loop_
_entity.id
_entity.type
_entity.pdbx_description
1 polymer ?
#
loop_
_entity_poly.entity_id
_entity_poly.type
_entity_poly.pdbx_seq_one_letter_code
_entity_poly.pdbx_strand_id
1 'polypeptide(L)'
;MEENDAKYLEIILGPVRVCANYRPKFGQGQRGGLTLEQFQSLYQKDSFYSWLGLDNPLMYAAHKAAGGMTSVYRQIGIGCERLFRVILQDSLELSAEAVTWSYEVVGTNGKKRKLHLDGRVSLTDIPSIHARKRFHDWMKASAAEVGVDNNVFSAITGTIFEVRQGYKSKDSKRQNADISNAATAYIKGYLPCAVILSAQIDSDILARYRAEKWSVLTGLVGLNNPLRSTYDFTRDIIGYNLAAFFERNKETLRNEIDLILRSLLTPEAT
;
A
#
# COMPACT_ATOMS: atom_id res chain seq x y z
N MET A 1 -13.46 -19.21 -1.85
CA MET A 1 -12.51 -18.14 -1.45
C MET A 1 -11.06 -18.46 -1.84
N GLU A 2 -10.71 -19.72 -2.14
CA GLU A 2 -9.40 -20.13 -2.71
C GLU A 2 -9.29 -19.92 -4.24
N GLU A 3 -10.43 -19.81 -4.96
CA GLU A 3 -10.47 -19.68 -6.43
C GLU A 3 -9.77 -18.44 -6.99
N ASN A 4 -9.55 -17.39 -6.19
CA ASN A 4 -8.92 -16.15 -6.66
C ASN A 4 -7.42 -16.05 -6.37
N ASP A 5 -6.80 -17.00 -5.66
CA ASP A 5 -5.40 -16.88 -5.23
C ASP A 5 -4.45 -16.78 -6.44
N ALA A 6 -4.66 -17.56 -7.50
CA ALA A 6 -3.85 -17.48 -8.72
C ALA A 6 -3.99 -16.12 -9.43
N LYS A 7 -5.23 -15.60 -9.54
CA LYS A 7 -5.52 -14.27 -10.09
C LYS A 7 -4.82 -13.18 -9.27
N TYR A 8 -4.91 -13.24 -7.95
CA TYR A 8 -4.32 -12.27 -7.05
C TYR A 8 -2.80 -12.31 -7.04
N LEU A 9 -2.23 -13.51 -7.11
CA LEU A 9 -0.79 -13.70 -7.25
C LEU A 9 -0.27 -13.08 -8.55
N GLU A 10 -0.98 -13.28 -9.66
CA GLU A 10 -0.63 -12.66 -10.94
C GLU A 10 -0.73 -11.13 -10.89
N ILE A 11 -1.73 -10.57 -10.21
CA ILE A 11 -1.87 -9.11 -10.05
C ILE A 11 -0.66 -8.50 -9.33
N ILE A 12 -0.12 -9.18 -8.33
CA ILE A 12 1.06 -8.73 -7.59
C ILE A 12 2.33 -8.92 -8.42
N LEU A 13 2.50 -10.09 -9.04
CA LEU A 13 3.75 -10.45 -9.72
C LEU A 13 3.89 -9.81 -11.10
N GLY A 14 2.80 -9.58 -11.82
CA GLY A 14 2.80 -9.01 -13.17
C GLY A 14 3.63 -7.72 -13.26
N PRO A 15 3.40 -6.71 -12.39
CA PRO A 15 4.24 -5.50 -12.31
C PRO A 15 5.71 -5.80 -11.99
N VAL A 16 5.97 -6.73 -11.05
CA VAL A 16 7.33 -7.05 -10.59
C VAL A 16 8.15 -7.66 -11.72
N ARG A 17 7.56 -8.54 -12.55
CA ARG A 17 8.23 -9.17 -13.70
C ARG A 17 8.73 -8.17 -14.75
N VAL A 18 8.15 -6.96 -14.81
CA VAL A 18 8.64 -5.86 -15.66
C VAL A 18 10.07 -5.46 -15.27
N CYS A 19 10.47 -5.64 -14.01
CA CYS A 19 11.82 -5.33 -13.53
C CYS A 19 12.91 -6.16 -14.22
N ALA A 20 12.63 -7.38 -14.67
CA ALA A 20 13.64 -8.22 -15.34
C ALA A 20 14.25 -7.54 -16.59
N ASN A 21 13.51 -6.62 -17.21
CA ASN A 21 13.94 -5.89 -18.41
C ASN A 21 14.43 -4.46 -18.12
N TYR A 22 14.58 -4.08 -16.84
CA TYR A 22 14.91 -2.71 -16.46
C TYR A 22 16.43 -2.44 -16.52
N ARG A 23 16.85 -1.44 -17.30
CA ARG A 23 18.24 -0.95 -17.34
C ARG A 23 18.41 0.27 -16.41
N PRO A 24 19.36 0.26 -15.45
CA PRO A 24 19.49 1.33 -14.48
C PRO A 24 20.07 2.64 -15.07
N LYS A 25 19.60 3.78 -14.55
CA LYS A 25 20.24 5.10 -14.70
C LYS A 25 20.87 5.49 -13.35
N PHE A 26 22.18 5.72 -13.31
CA PHE A 26 22.92 5.97 -12.07
C PHE A 26 22.65 7.37 -11.49
N GLY A 27 22.48 7.44 -10.17
CA GLY A 27 22.46 8.67 -9.37
C GLY A 27 23.37 8.52 -8.14
N GLN A 28 24.03 9.61 -7.71
CA GLN A 28 25.05 9.62 -6.65
C GLN A 28 24.50 10.00 -5.25
N GLY A 29 24.97 9.30 -4.20
CA GLY A 29 24.94 9.69 -2.76
C GLY A 29 24.05 8.82 -1.85
N GLN A 30 24.30 8.53 -0.55
CA GLN A 30 25.26 9.02 0.48
C GLN A 30 25.61 7.92 1.54
N ARG A 31 26.55 8.24 2.46
CA ARG A 31 27.32 7.39 3.42
C ARG A 31 26.54 6.86 4.64
N GLY A 32 26.96 5.66 5.11
CA GLY A 32 26.59 5.05 6.39
C GLY A 32 25.55 3.94 6.35
N GLY A 33 25.47 3.17 5.26
CA GLY A 33 24.46 2.12 5.05
C GLY A 33 24.52 0.95 6.05
N LEU A 34 23.48 0.12 6.06
CA LEU A 34 23.38 -1.08 6.88
C LEU A 34 24.36 -2.18 6.40
N THR A 35 24.82 -3.05 7.32
CA THR A 35 25.48 -4.31 6.93
C THR A 35 24.47 -5.28 6.33
N LEU A 36 24.92 -6.35 5.67
CA LEU A 36 24.04 -7.38 5.13
C LEU A 36 23.22 -8.04 6.25
N GLU A 37 23.83 -8.36 7.38
CA GLU A 37 23.17 -8.99 8.53
C GLU A 37 22.10 -8.06 9.14
N GLN A 38 22.41 -6.77 9.27
CA GLN A 38 21.46 -5.76 9.75
C GLN A 38 20.30 -5.57 8.78
N PHE A 39 20.58 -5.59 7.47
CA PHE A 39 19.56 -5.55 6.43
C PHE A 39 18.63 -6.77 6.53
N GLN A 40 19.16 -7.99 6.54
CA GLN A 40 18.35 -9.21 6.63
C GLN A 40 17.50 -9.25 7.90
N SER A 41 18.09 -8.92 9.05
CA SER A 41 17.36 -8.86 10.33
C SER A 41 16.19 -7.88 10.30
N LEU A 42 16.37 -6.70 9.68
CA LEU A 42 15.32 -5.70 9.55
C LEU A 42 14.17 -6.18 8.65
N TYR A 43 14.47 -6.79 7.51
CA TYR A 43 13.47 -7.24 6.55
C TYR A 43 12.76 -8.53 6.96
N GLN A 44 13.43 -9.44 7.68
CA GLN A 44 12.81 -10.66 8.20
C GLN A 44 11.80 -10.42 9.33
N LYS A 45 12.02 -9.37 10.14
CA LYS A 45 11.11 -9.00 11.23
C LYS A 45 9.79 -8.41 10.73
N ASP A 46 9.75 -7.95 9.49
CA ASP A 46 8.53 -7.44 8.86
C ASP A 46 7.85 -8.56 8.07
N SER A 47 6.65 -8.96 8.48
CA SER A 47 5.94 -10.09 7.87
C SER A 47 5.75 -9.90 6.36
N PHE A 48 5.40 -8.69 5.93
CA PHE A 48 5.15 -8.41 4.53
C PHE A 48 6.42 -8.57 3.67
N TYR A 49 7.51 -7.98 4.13
CA TYR A 49 8.79 -8.10 3.42
C TYR A 49 9.36 -9.51 3.45
N SER A 50 9.16 -10.24 4.54
CA SER A 50 9.54 -11.65 4.65
C SER A 50 8.75 -12.52 3.67
N TRP A 51 7.43 -12.32 3.54
CA TRP A 51 6.62 -13.05 2.56
C TRP A 51 7.04 -12.80 1.12
N LEU A 52 7.47 -11.57 0.79
CA LEU A 52 8.00 -11.24 -0.53
C LEU A 52 9.47 -11.65 -0.74
N GLY A 53 10.17 -12.12 0.30
CA GLY A 53 11.58 -12.49 0.18
C GLY A 53 12.53 -11.30 0.01
N LEU A 54 12.17 -10.13 0.56
CA LEU A 54 13.03 -8.94 0.46
C LEU A 54 14.26 -9.00 1.40
N ASP A 55 14.34 -10.02 2.24
CA ASP A 55 15.53 -10.41 3.01
C ASP A 55 16.60 -11.13 2.17
N ASN A 56 16.39 -11.26 0.86
CA ASN A 56 17.34 -11.88 -0.07
C ASN A 56 18.67 -11.08 -0.13
N PRO A 57 19.85 -11.75 -0.05
CA PRO A 57 21.16 -11.09 -0.21
C PRO A 57 21.31 -10.29 -1.50
N LEU A 58 20.64 -10.71 -2.59
CA LEU A 58 20.63 -9.99 -3.85
C LEU A 58 19.86 -8.65 -3.75
N MET A 59 18.84 -8.53 -2.88
CA MET A 59 18.24 -7.23 -2.59
C MET A 59 19.26 -6.28 -1.99
N TYR A 60 20.10 -6.75 -1.07
CA TYR A 60 21.19 -5.95 -0.50
C TYR A 60 22.20 -5.53 -1.56
N ALA A 61 22.60 -6.44 -2.45
CA ALA A 61 23.46 -6.12 -3.59
C ALA A 61 22.84 -5.06 -4.53
N ALA A 62 21.54 -5.20 -4.83
CA ALA A 62 20.80 -4.22 -5.63
C ALA A 62 20.66 -2.86 -4.93
N HIS A 63 20.57 -2.84 -3.59
CA HIS A 63 20.63 -1.60 -2.79
C HIS A 63 22.00 -0.92 -2.93
N LYS A 64 23.08 -1.69 -2.88
CA LYS A 64 24.46 -1.19 -3.00
C LYS A 64 24.76 -0.69 -4.41
N ALA A 65 24.19 -1.31 -5.45
CA ALA A 65 24.36 -0.95 -6.84
C ALA A 65 23.47 0.25 -7.32
N ALA A 66 22.72 0.87 -6.42
CA ALA A 66 22.05 2.17 -6.57
C ALA A 66 21.04 2.34 -7.74
N GLY A 67 20.40 1.27 -8.23
CA GLY A 67 19.40 1.39 -9.30
C GLY A 67 18.32 0.30 -9.39
N GLY A 68 18.69 -0.97 -9.19
CA GLY A 68 17.76 -2.10 -9.33
C GLY A 68 16.67 -2.13 -8.26
N MET A 69 17.02 -1.78 -7.02
CA MET A 69 16.10 -1.83 -5.88
C MET A 69 14.91 -0.88 -6.04
N THR A 70 15.14 0.38 -6.43
CA THR A 70 14.06 1.38 -6.55
C THR A 70 12.99 0.94 -7.57
N SER A 71 13.40 0.22 -8.62
CA SER A 71 12.48 -0.36 -9.61
C SER A 71 11.63 -1.46 -8.98
N VAL A 72 12.25 -2.42 -8.28
CA VAL A 72 11.55 -3.53 -7.61
C VAL A 72 10.56 -3.02 -6.54
N TYR A 73 10.98 -2.10 -5.67
CA TYR A 73 10.10 -1.51 -4.65
C TYR A 73 8.90 -0.78 -5.29
N ARG A 74 9.11 -0.07 -6.39
CA ARG A 74 8.03 0.62 -7.10
C ARG A 74 7.05 -0.39 -7.67
N GLN A 75 7.53 -1.44 -8.33
CA GLN A 75 6.65 -2.44 -8.93
C GLN A 75 5.87 -3.26 -7.88
N ILE A 76 6.51 -3.60 -6.76
CA ILE A 76 5.80 -4.20 -5.62
C ILE A 76 4.69 -3.26 -5.14
N GLY A 77 4.97 -1.96 -5.01
CA GLY A 77 3.95 -0.96 -4.65
C GLY A 77 2.76 -0.97 -5.62
N ILE A 78 3.02 -0.97 -6.93
CA ILE A 78 1.99 -1.04 -7.98
C ILE A 78 1.19 -2.34 -7.88
N GLY A 79 1.85 -3.49 -7.67
CA GLY A 79 1.18 -4.78 -7.49
C GLY A 79 0.27 -4.79 -6.27
N CYS A 80 0.72 -4.22 -5.15
CA CYS A 80 -0.06 -4.13 -3.92
C CYS A 80 -1.28 -3.22 -4.07
N GLU A 81 -1.12 -2.08 -4.74
CA GLU A 81 -2.21 -1.15 -5.06
C GLU A 81 -3.30 -1.84 -5.92
N ARG A 82 -2.89 -2.53 -6.98
CA ARG A 82 -3.80 -3.27 -7.86
C ARG A 82 -4.50 -4.40 -7.12
N LEU A 83 -3.75 -5.18 -6.34
CA LEU A 83 -4.31 -6.26 -5.53
C LEU A 83 -5.36 -5.72 -4.58
N PHE A 84 -5.04 -4.67 -3.83
CA PHE A 84 -5.96 -4.08 -2.87
C PHE A 84 -7.27 -3.64 -3.53
N ARG A 85 -7.20 -2.97 -4.70
CA ARG A 85 -8.40 -2.61 -5.46
C ARG A 85 -9.23 -3.80 -5.90
N VAL A 86 -8.59 -4.89 -6.33
CA VAL A 86 -9.32 -6.10 -6.74
C VAL A 86 -9.95 -6.80 -5.52
N ILE A 87 -9.26 -6.82 -4.37
CA ILE A 87 -9.84 -7.33 -3.13
C ILE A 87 -11.07 -6.51 -2.73
N LEU A 88 -11.04 -5.18 -2.86
CA LEU A 88 -12.23 -4.34 -2.61
C LEU A 88 -13.38 -4.70 -3.55
N GLN A 89 -13.12 -4.85 -4.86
CA GLN A 89 -14.13 -5.24 -5.84
C GLN A 89 -14.73 -6.60 -5.50
N ASP A 90 -13.89 -7.62 -5.34
CA ASP A 90 -14.34 -9.00 -5.18
C ASP A 90 -15.01 -9.22 -3.81
N SER A 91 -14.57 -8.53 -2.75
CA SER A 91 -15.10 -8.75 -1.38
C SER A 91 -16.29 -7.87 -1.02
N LEU A 92 -16.40 -6.68 -1.61
CA LEU A 92 -17.50 -5.74 -1.38
C LEU A 92 -18.46 -5.63 -2.58
N GLU A 93 -18.25 -6.46 -3.61
CA GLU A 93 -19.04 -6.51 -4.85
C GLU A 93 -19.09 -5.15 -5.57
N LEU A 94 -17.97 -4.42 -5.56
CA LEU A 94 -17.86 -3.11 -6.18
C LEU A 94 -17.46 -3.22 -7.65
N SER A 95 -17.96 -2.30 -8.48
CA SER A 95 -17.50 -2.20 -9.87
C SER A 95 -16.07 -1.63 -9.95
N ALA A 96 -15.42 -1.84 -11.10
CA ALA A 96 -14.10 -1.27 -11.37
C ALA A 96 -14.09 0.27 -11.27
N GLU A 97 -15.18 0.92 -11.69
CA GLU A 97 -15.34 2.38 -11.59
C GLU A 97 -15.50 2.83 -10.14
N ALA A 98 -16.29 2.10 -9.35
CA ALA A 98 -16.58 2.42 -7.96
C ALA A 98 -15.32 2.46 -7.09
N VAL A 99 -14.34 1.59 -7.38
CA VAL A 99 -13.05 1.54 -6.65
C VAL A 99 -12.01 2.55 -7.12
N THR A 100 -12.31 3.33 -8.15
CA THR A 100 -11.41 4.38 -8.63
C THR A 100 -11.82 5.74 -8.12
N TRP A 101 -10.84 6.59 -7.84
CA TRP A 101 -11.09 7.99 -7.51
C TRP A 101 -10.07 8.91 -8.14
N SER A 102 -10.56 10.07 -8.54
CA SER A 102 -9.73 11.11 -9.10
C SER A 102 -10.37 12.48 -8.94
N TYR A 103 -9.55 13.52 -9.01
CA TYR A 103 -10.01 14.89 -8.95
C TYR A 103 -9.07 15.81 -9.74
N GLU A 104 -9.57 16.96 -10.16
CA GLU A 104 -8.78 17.96 -10.85
C GLU A 104 -8.25 19.01 -9.87
N VAL A 105 -6.98 19.38 -10.06
CA VAL A 105 -6.36 20.55 -9.42
C VAL A 105 -5.88 21.51 -10.50
N VAL A 106 -6.03 22.81 -10.24
CA VAL A 106 -5.49 23.86 -11.12
C VAL A 106 -4.07 24.18 -10.65
N GLY A 107 -3.09 23.98 -11.52
CA GLY A 107 -1.70 24.34 -11.25
C GLY A 107 -1.49 25.86 -11.23
N THR A 108 -0.35 26.30 -10.72
CA THR A 108 0.03 27.73 -10.67
C THR A 108 0.11 28.39 -12.06
N ASN A 109 0.27 27.59 -13.11
CA ASN A 109 0.27 28.00 -14.51
C ASN A 109 -1.13 27.95 -15.16
N GLY A 110 -2.20 27.78 -14.38
CA GLY A 110 -3.57 27.64 -14.85
C GLY A 110 -3.90 26.29 -15.50
N LYS A 111 -2.93 25.38 -15.67
CA LYS A 111 -3.17 24.07 -16.27
C LYS A 111 -3.86 23.14 -15.26
N LYS A 112 -4.93 22.50 -15.71
CA LYS A 112 -5.58 21.43 -14.94
C LYS A 112 -4.73 20.17 -14.95
N ARG A 113 -4.57 19.56 -13.78
CA ARG A 113 -3.95 18.26 -13.60
C ARG A 113 -4.93 17.36 -12.88
N LYS A 114 -5.12 16.15 -13.40
CA LYS A 114 -5.90 15.10 -12.74
C LYS A 114 -5.00 14.34 -11.77
N LEU A 115 -5.47 14.20 -10.53
CA LEU A 115 -4.85 13.40 -9.48
C LEU A 115 -5.70 12.17 -9.22
N HIS A 116 -5.06 11.06 -8.90
CA HIS A 116 -5.69 9.78 -8.62
C HIS A 116 -5.26 9.30 -7.23
N LEU A 117 -6.17 8.60 -6.53
CA LEU A 117 -5.81 7.79 -5.37
C LEU A 117 -6.10 6.32 -5.65
N ASP A 118 -5.50 5.50 -4.79
CA ASP A 118 -5.29 4.08 -5.00
C ASP A 118 -6.55 3.25 -4.78
N GLY A 119 -7.57 3.77 -4.10
CA GLY A 119 -8.85 3.09 -3.95
C GLY A 119 -9.98 4.00 -3.45
N ARG A 120 -11.21 3.57 -3.69
CA ARG A 120 -12.44 4.20 -3.17
C ARG A 120 -13.44 3.15 -2.76
N VAL A 121 -14.18 3.43 -1.70
CA VAL A 121 -15.38 2.69 -1.32
C VAL A 121 -16.43 3.70 -0.90
N SER A 122 -17.54 3.78 -1.63
CA SER A 122 -18.75 4.50 -1.20
C SER A 122 -19.70 3.55 -0.51
N LEU A 123 -20.34 3.99 0.57
CA LEU A 123 -21.34 3.17 1.27
C LEU A 123 -22.53 2.80 0.39
N THR A 124 -22.90 3.69 -0.54
CA THR A 124 -23.99 3.46 -1.49
C THR A 124 -23.70 2.35 -2.49
N ASP A 125 -22.41 2.13 -2.78
CA ASP A 125 -21.97 1.23 -3.84
C ASP A 125 -21.84 -0.22 -3.32
N ILE A 126 -21.77 -0.43 -2.00
CA ILE A 126 -21.71 -1.77 -1.37
C ILE A 126 -23.10 -2.40 -1.37
N PRO A 127 -23.40 -3.46 -2.16
CA PRO A 127 -24.75 -4.00 -2.28
C PRO A 127 -25.22 -4.68 -0.99
N SER A 128 -24.34 -5.47 -0.37
CA SER A 128 -24.64 -6.20 0.87
C SER A 128 -24.84 -5.26 2.06
N ILE A 129 -26.05 -5.27 2.64
CA ILE A 129 -26.40 -4.46 3.83
C ILE A 129 -25.49 -4.81 5.02
N HIS A 130 -25.14 -6.09 5.20
CA HIS A 130 -24.24 -6.50 6.27
C HIS A 130 -22.83 -5.97 6.06
N ALA A 131 -22.27 -6.09 4.84
CA ALA A 131 -20.95 -5.55 4.53
C ALA A 131 -20.91 -4.02 4.67
N ARG A 132 -21.95 -3.35 4.16
CA ARG A 132 -22.11 -1.89 4.28
C ARG A 132 -22.15 -1.45 5.73
N LYS A 133 -22.89 -2.14 6.60
CA LYS A 133 -22.93 -1.85 8.03
C LYS A 133 -21.57 -2.05 8.69
N ARG A 134 -20.90 -3.18 8.46
CA ARG A 134 -19.54 -3.43 9.00
C ARG A 134 -18.56 -2.33 8.57
N PHE A 135 -18.58 -1.95 7.30
CA PHE A 135 -17.70 -0.92 6.76
C PHE A 135 -18.01 0.46 7.36
N HIS A 136 -19.28 0.85 7.44
CA HIS A 136 -19.71 2.10 8.07
C HIS A 136 -19.33 2.16 9.56
N ASP A 137 -19.54 1.08 10.30
CA ASP A 137 -19.18 1.01 11.72
C ASP A 137 -17.67 1.17 11.91
N TRP A 138 -16.86 0.54 11.06
CA TRP A 138 -15.41 0.77 11.02
C TRP A 138 -15.06 2.22 10.66
N MET A 139 -15.69 2.82 9.66
CA MET A 139 -15.46 4.21 9.29
C MET A 139 -15.73 5.14 10.47
N LYS A 140 -16.83 4.92 11.20
CA LYS A 140 -17.20 5.71 12.38
C LYS A 140 -16.15 5.58 13.48
N ALA A 141 -15.73 4.35 13.79
CA ALA A 141 -14.69 4.10 14.79
C ALA A 141 -13.33 4.69 14.40
N SER A 142 -12.96 4.59 13.11
CA SER A 142 -11.72 5.14 12.59
C SER A 142 -11.71 6.67 12.59
N ALA A 143 -12.82 7.30 12.19
CA ALA A 143 -13.00 8.75 12.26
C ALA A 143 -12.89 9.26 13.70
N ALA A 144 -13.51 8.55 14.66
CA ALA A 144 -13.39 8.87 16.08
C ALA A 144 -11.95 8.72 16.61
N GLU A 145 -11.20 7.67 16.23
CA GLU A 145 -9.82 7.46 16.68
C GLU A 145 -8.90 8.62 16.28
N VAL A 146 -9.08 9.16 15.08
CA VAL A 146 -8.27 10.30 14.60
C VAL A 146 -8.85 11.65 15.02
N GLY A 147 -10.02 11.68 15.68
CA GLY A 147 -10.64 12.88 16.22
C GLY A 147 -11.38 13.73 15.19
N VAL A 148 -12.07 13.10 14.25
CA VAL A 148 -13.06 13.75 13.37
C VAL A 148 -14.33 14.01 14.19
N ASP A 149 -14.86 15.23 14.10
CA ASP A 149 -16.11 15.60 14.75
C ASP A 149 -17.31 14.84 14.17
N ASN A 150 -18.31 14.53 15.02
CA ASN A 150 -19.50 13.77 14.59
C ASN A 150 -20.29 14.50 13.49
N ASN A 151 -20.34 15.84 13.50
CA ASN A 151 -21.02 16.62 12.46
C ASN A 151 -20.24 16.60 11.13
N VAL A 152 -18.92 16.46 11.18
CA VAL A 152 -18.12 16.26 9.97
C VAL A 152 -18.33 14.84 9.45
N PHE A 153 -18.32 13.84 10.34
CA PHE A 153 -18.54 12.43 9.98
C PHE A 153 -19.90 12.19 9.33
N SER A 154 -20.96 12.89 9.76
CA SER A 154 -22.30 12.73 9.16
C SER A 154 -22.36 13.13 7.67
N ALA A 155 -21.43 13.95 7.20
CA ALA A 155 -21.28 14.31 5.79
C ALA A 155 -20.35 13.36 5.00
N ILE A 156 -19.70 12.39 5.67
CA ILE A 156 -18.81 11.43 5.03
C ILE A 156 -19.61 10.25 4.48
N THR A 157 -19.42 9.95 3.20
CA THR A 157 -20.18 8.94 2.44
C THR A 157 -19.39 7.67 2.12
N GLY A 158 -18.09 7.68 2.40
CA GLY A 158 -17.21 6.55 2.11
C GLY A 158 -15.77 6.81 2.53
N THR A 159 -14.85 6.01 1.98
CA THR A 159 -13.42 6.10 2.24
C THR A 159 -12.62 6.16 0.93
N ILE A 160 -11.59 7.01 0.91
CA ILE A 160 -10.55 7.01 -0.13
C ILE A 160 -9.26 6.43 0.46
N PHE A 161 -8.64 5.52 -0.28
CA PHE A 161 -7.44 4.81 0.14
C PHE A 161 -6.20 5.27 -0.62
N GLU A 162 -5.10 5.44 0.12
CA GLU A 162 -3.73 5.51 -0.42
C GLU A 162 -3.01 4.23 0.01
N VAL A 163 -2.52 3.43 -0.93
CA VAL A 163 -1.90 2.13 -0.68
C VAL A 163 -0.39 2.23 -0.81
N ARG A 164 0.31 1.78 0.22
CA ARG A 164 1.76 1.82 0.29
C ARG A 164 2.27 0.45 0.73
N GLN A 165 3.22 -0.11 -0.02
CA GLN A 165 3.89 -1.32 0.46
C GLN A 165 4.69 -1.07 1.76
N GLY A 166 5.25 0.12 1.90
CA GLY A 166 5.90 0.64 3.11
C GLY A 166 6.18 2.14 2.97
N TYR A 167 6.53 2.80 4.06
CA TYR A 167 6.67 4.27 4.06
C TYR A 167 7.92 4.73 4.83
N LYS A 168 9.06 4.71 4.14
CA LYS A 168 10.37 5.12 4.67
C LYS A 168 10.83 6.51 4.23
N SER A 169 10.06 7.15 3.34
CA SER A 169 10.47 8.38 2.69
C SER A 169 10.27 9.60 3.61
N LYS A 170 11.38 10.21 4.06
CA LYS A 170 11.37 11.52 4.72
C LYS A 170 11.27 12.70 3.74
N ASP A 171 11.06 12.43 2.44
CA ASP A 171 10.83 13.44 1.42
C ASP A 171 9.57 14.28 1.75
N SER A 172 9.80 15.55 2.07
CA SER A 172 8.75 16.48 2.49
C SER A 172 7.72 16.74 1.39
N LYS A 173 8.13 16.69 0.12
CA LYS A 173 7.23 16.88 -1.03
C LYS A 173 6.20 15.75 -1.11
N ARG A 174 6.60 14.50 -0.93
CA ARG A 174 5.69 13.35 -0.90
C ARG A 174 4.72 13.44 0.29
N GLN A 175 5.23 13.74 1.48
CA GLN A 175 4.38 13.89 2.67
C GLN A 175 3.33 14.99 2.49
N ASN A 176 3.72 16.14 1.95
CA ASN A 176 2.80 17.26 1.72
C ASN A 176 1.76 16.93 0.64
N ALA A 177 2.13 16.18 -0.39
CA ALA A 177 1.18 15.71 -1.40
C ALA A 177 0.13 14.77 -0.77
N ASP A 178 0.57 13.83 0.06
CA ASP A 178 -0.31 12.89 0.75
C ASP A 178 -1.30 13.60 1.70
N ILE A 179 -0.82 14.59 2.46
CA ILE A 179 -1.69 15.43 3.32
C ILE A 179 -2.69 16.24 2.48
N SER A 180 -2.25 16.81 1.36
CA SER A 180 -3.15 17.53 0.45
C SER A 180 -4.23 16.63 -0.16
N ASN A 181 -3.88 15.39 -0.49
CA ASN A 181 -4.83 14.39 -0.95
C ASN A 181 -5.86 14.05 0.15
N ALA A 182 -5.40 13.84 1.38
CA ALA A 182 -6.27 13.55 2.53
C ALA A 182 -7.26 14.69 2.81
N ALA A 183 -6.78 15.94 2.79
CA ALA A 183 -7.64 17.12 2.92
C ALA A 183 -8.68 17.21 1.79
N THR A 184 -8.29 16.90 0.55
CA THR A 184 -9.21 16.88 -0.59
C THR A 184 -10.28 15.80 -0.43
N ALA A 185 -9.93 14.61 0.08
CA ALA A 185 -10.90 13.55 0.34
C ALA A 185 -11.99 14.03 1.32
N TYR A 186 -11.61 14.71 2.41
CA TYR A 186 -12.56 15.30 3.35
C TYR A 186 -13.47 16.35 2.68
N ILE A 187 -12.90 17.27 1.89
CA ILE A 187 -13.68 18.26 1.13
C ILE A 187 -14.70 17.59 0.20
N LYS A 188 -14.38 16.40 -0.30
CA LYS A 188 -15.25 15.61 -1.19
C LYS A 188 -16.18 14.65 -0.44
N GLY A 189 -16.24 14.71 0.90
CA GLY A 189 -17.14 13.88 1.71
C GLY A 189 -16.66 12.44 1.87
N TYR A 190 -15.34 12.23 1.93
CA TYR A 190 -14.73 10.91 2.17
C TYR A 190 -13.75 10.95 3.34
N LEU A 191 -13.73 9.86 4.12
CA LEU A 191 -12.68 9.60 5.09
C LEU A 191 -11.41 9.20 4.33
N PRO A 192 -10.28 9.90 4.47
CA PRO A 192 -9.03 9.41 3.92
C PRO A 192 -8.48 8.27 4.79
N CYS A 193 -7.87 7.26 4.16
CA CYS A 193 -7.21 6.15 4.83
C CYS A 193 -5.90 5.75 4.12
N ALA A 194 -4.79 5.71 4.84
CA ALA A 194 -3.53 5.15 4.35
C ALA A 194 -3.45 3.67 4.73
N VAL A 195 -3.24 2.81 3.73
CA VAL A 195 -3.08 1.37 3.89
C VAL A 195 -1.63 1.02 3.67
N ILE A 196 -0.91 0.69 4.73
CA ILE A 196 0.51 0.34 4.68
C ILE A 196 0.65 -1.16 4.92
N LEU A 197 1.23 -1.89 3.97
CA LEU A 197 1.32 -3.35 4.05
C LEU A 197 2.48 -3.84 4.93
N SER A 198 3.58 -3.08 5.01
CA SER A 198 4.68 -3.32 5.94
C SER A 198 4.43 -2.64 7.30
N ALA A 199 5.06 -3.14 8.36
CA ALA A 199 5.16 -2.45 9.64
C ALA A 199 6.12 -1.24 9.59
N GLN A 200 6.89 -1.09 8.50
CA GLN A 200 7.94 -0.08 8.36
C GLN A 200 7.40 1.26 7.85
N ILE A 201 6.77 2.01 8.76
CA ILE A 201 6.54 3.45 8.67
C ILE A 201 7.29 4.17 9.80
N ASP A 202 7.91 5.30 9.50
CA ASP A 202 8.54 6.17 10.50
C ASP A 202 7.50 6.76 11.47
N SER A 203 7.80 6.72 12.78
CA SER A 203 6.85 7.14 13.83
C SER A 203 6.45 8.60 13.73
N ASP A 204 7.35 9.48 13.28
CA ASP A 204 7.07 10.91 13.16
C ASP A 204 6.09 11.14 12.00
N ILE A 205 6.24 10.39 10.92
CA ILE A 205 5.32 10.42 9.77
C ILE A 205 3.94 9.89 10.17
N LEU A 206 3.90 8.77 10.89
CA LEU A 206 2.64 8.21 11.40
C LEU A 206 1.92 9.20 12.31
N ALA A 207 2.64 9.83 13.24
CA ALA A 207 2.09 10.85 14.14
C ALA A 207 1.57 12.06 13.35
N ARG A 208 2.34 12.53 12.37
CA ARG A 208 1.96 13.63 11.48
C ARG A 208 0.68 13.34 10.71
N TYR A 209 0.54 12.17 10.09
CA TYR A 209 -0.66 11.81 9.34
C TYR A 209 -1.89 11.71 10.23
N ARG A 210 -1.77 11.13 11.43
CA ARG A 210 -2.87 11.09 12.39
C ARG A 210 -3.26 12.48 12.90
N ALA A 211 -2.30 13.38 13.09
CA ALA A 211 -2.58 14.77 13.46
C ALA A 211 -3.44 15.49 12.40
N GLU A 212 -3.21 15.18 11.13
CA GLU A 212 -4.01 15.64 9.97
C GLU A 212 -5.33 14.85 9.79
N LYS A 213 -5.79 14.16 10.84
CA LYS A 213 -7.03 13.37 10.85
C LYS A 213 -7.05 12.25 9.81
N TRP A 214 -5.88 11.74 9.42
CA TRP A 214 -5.81 10.63 8.48
C TRP A 214 -5.86 9.29 9.21
N SER A 215 -6.79 8.42 8.84
CA SER A 215 -6.76 7.01 9.25
C SER A 215 -5.51 6.35 8.67
N VAL A 216 -4.73 5.63 9.48
CA VAL A 216 -3.51 4.96 9.03
C VAL A 216 -3.47 3.53 9.57
N LEU A 217 -3.54 2.58 8.65
CA LEU A 217 -3.38 1.15 8.88
C LEU A 217 -1.95 0.71 8.57
N THR A 218 -1.35 -0.13 9.41
CA THR A 218 0.03 -0.61 9.27
C THR A 218 0.09 -2.13 9.13
N GLY A 219 1.21 -2.62 8.62
CA GLY A 219 1.45 -4.03 8.33
C GLY A 219 1.71 -4.93 9.53
N LEU A 220 1.13 -4.62 10.69
CA LEU A 220 1.27 -5.46 11.89
C LEU A 220 0.25 -6.59 11.85
N VAL A 221 0.70 -7.83 11.98
CA VAL A 221 -0.17 -9.02 12.02
C VAL A 221 -0.54 -9.35 13.47
N GLY A 222 -1.77 -9.81 13.71
CA GLY A 222 -2.19 -10.33 15.01
C GLY A 222 -2.48 -9.27 16.07
N LEU A 223 -2.69 -8.01 15.68
CA LEU A 223 -3.12 -6.97 16.62
C LEU A 223 -4.57 -7.15 17.08
N ASN A 224 -5.37 -7.89 16.32
CA ASN A 224 -6.82 -7.98 16.48
C ASN A 224 -7.47 -6.59 16.53
N ASN A 225 -6.96 -5.67 15.71
CA ASN A 225 -7.41 -4.29 15.69
C ASN A 225 -7.49 -3.75 14.25
N PRO A 226 -8.67 -3.78 13.62
CA PRO A 226 -8.87 -3.30 12.25
C PRO A 226 -8.78 -1.76 12.11
N LEU A 227 -8.63 -1.01 13.20
CA LEU A 227 -8.33 0.43 13.16
C LEU A 227 -6.84 0.71 12.96
N ARG A 228 -5.99 -0.28 13.19
CA ARG A 228 -4.53 -0.11 13.19
C ARG A 228 -3.79 -1.08 12.28
N SER A 229 -4.32 -2.28 12.05
CA SER A 229 -3.70 -3.29 11.21
C SER A 229 -4.38 -3.37 9.85
N THR A 230 -3.59 -3.27 8.78
CA THR A 230 -4.02 -3.55 7.40
C THR A 230 -4.56 -4.97 7.26
N TYR A 231 -3.96 -5.93 7.97
CA TYR A 231 -4.33 -7.35 7.89
C TYR A 231 -5.60 -7.67 8.68
N ASP A 232 -5.78 -7.06 9.84
CA ASP A 232 -7.05 -7.20 10.57
C ASP A 232 -8.18 -6.45 9.85
N PHE A 233 -7.91 -5.28 9.28
CA PHE A 233 -8.89 -4.53 8.49
C PHE A 233 -9.38 -5.33 7.27
N THR A 234 -8.46 -5.88 6.48
CA THR A 234 -8.83 -6.67 5.31
C THR A 234 -9.61 -7.92 5.70
N ARG A 235 -9.20 -8.61 6.77
CA ARG A 235 -9.91 -9.80 7.27
C ARG A 235 -11.31 -9.47 7.80
N ASP A 236 -11.41 -8.52 8.72
CA ASP A 236 -12.60 -8.34 9.55
C ASP A 236 -13.61 -7.37 8.92
N ILE A 237 -13.12 -6.37 8.18
CA ILE A 237 -13.96 -5.32 7.61
C ILE A 237 -14.26 -5.62 6.14
N ILE A 238 -13.21 -5.83 5.34
CA ILE A 238 -13.35 -6.11 3.90
C ILE A 238 -13.87 -7.53 3.67
N GLY A 239 -13.45 -8.50 4.49
CA GLY A 239 -13.87 -9.90 4.38
C GLY A 239 -12.88 -10.79 3.63
N TYR A 240 -11.62 -10.35 3.47
CA TYR A 240 -10.56 -11.12 2.82
C TYR A 240 -9.30 -11.22 3.69
N ASN A 241 -8.85 -12.44 3.97
CA ASN A 241 -7.68 -12.66 4.80
C ASN A 241 -6.37 -12.49 3.98
N LEU A 242 -5.93 -11.24 3.85
CA LEU A 242 -4.74 -10.88 3.09
C LEU A 242 -3.44 -11.45 3.68
N ALA A 243 -3.34 -11.56 5.01
CA ALA A 243 -2.18 -12.18 5.65
C ALA A 243 -2.07 -13.67 5.28
N ALA A 244 -3.18 -14.40 5.35
CA ALA A 244 -3.20 -15.81 4.96
C ALA A 244 -2.88 -16.01 3.48
N PHE A 245 -3.30 -15.09 2.60
CA PHE A 245 -2.91 -15.10 1.19
C PHE A 245 -1.40 -15.01 1.01
N PHE A 246 -0.73 -14.05 1.65
CA PHE A 246 0.71 -13.92 1.54
C PHE A 246 1.44 -15.12 2.13
N GLU A 247 0.99 -15.65 3.27
CA GLU A 247 1.60 -16.83 3.90
C GLU A 247 1.53 -18.06 2.98
N ARG A 248 0.37 -18.35 2.38
CA ARG A 248 0.20 -19.49 1.45
C ARG A 248 1.06 -19.37 0.21
N ASN A 249 1.27 -18.16 -0.29
CA ASN A 249 1.96 -17.89 -1.56
C ASN A 249 3.44 -17.48 -1.39
N LYS A 250 3.96 -17.47 -0.16
CA LYS A 250 5.30 -16.94 0.15
C LYS A 250 6.39 -17.62 -0.66
N GLU A 251 6.35 -18.93 -0.85
CA GLU A 251 7.39 -19.64 -1.60
C GLU A 251 7.42 -19.21 -3.06
N THR A 252 6.27 -19.09 -3.70
CA THR A 252 6.16 -18.60 -5.08
C THR A 252 6.63 -17.15 -5.20
N LEU A 253 6.22 -16.29 -4.27
CA LEU A 253 6.63 -14.88 -4.23
C LEU A 253 8.15 -14.75 -4.06
N ARG A 254 8.75 -15.48 -3.12
CA ARG A 254 10.20 -15.50 -2.85
C ARG A 254 10.97 -15.98 -4.08
N ASN A 255 10.52 -17.05 -4.72
CA ASN A 255 11.17 -17.60 -5.91
C ASN A 255 11.15 -16.62 -7.08
N GLU A 256 10.01 -15.99 -7.36
CA GLU A 256 9.89 -14.99 -8.43
C GLU A 256 10.78 -13.77 -8.17
N ILE A 257 10.82 -13.28 -6.93
CA ILE A 257 11.69 -12.16 -6.55
C ILE A 257 13.17 -12.55 -6.70
N ASP A 258 13.57 -13.74 -6.26
CA ASP A 258 14.95 -14.25 -6.44
C ASP A 258 15.34 -14.31 -7.93
N LEU A 259 14.48 -14.86 -8.78
CA LEU A 259 14.72 -14.94 -10.22
C LEU A 259 14.91 -13.55 -10.85
N ILE A 260 14.06 -12.59 -10.49
CA ILE A 260 14.14 -11.21 -10.99
C ILE A 260 15.43 -10.54 -10.52
N LEU A 261 15.83 -10.75 -9.26
CA LEU A 261 17.06 -10.17 -8.72
C LEU A 261 18.31 -10.77 -9.37
N ARG A 262 18.32 -12.08 -9.62
CA ARG A 262 19.39 -12.73 -10.39
C ARG A 262 19.49 -12.14 -11.78
N SER A 263 18.37 -11.98 -12.47
CA SER A 263 18.33 -11.37 -13.81
C SER A 263 18.86 -9.94 -13.81
N LEU A 264 18.53 -9.14 -12.78
CA LEU A 264 18.95 -7.75 -12.67
C LEU A 264 20.44 -7.57 -12.34
N LEU A 265 21.05 -8.56 -11.67
CA LEU A 265 22.42 -8.47 -11.17
C LEU A 265 23.41 -9.29 -11.99
N THR A 266 22.92 -10.14 -12.89
CA THR A 266 23.79 -10.86 -13.84
C THR A 266 24.12 -9.92 -15.00
N PRO A 267 25.40 -9.74 -15.37
CA PRO A 267 25.77 -8.96 -16.55
C PRO A 267 25.07 -9.50 -17.80
N GLU A 268 24.59 -8.62 -18.69
CA GLU A 268 24.16 -9.06 -20.03
C GLU A 268 25.35 -9.77 -20.69
N ALA A 269 25.15 -11.00 -21.17
CA ALA A 269 26.17 -11.70 -21.95
C ALA A 269 26.46 -10.85 -23.19
N THR A 270 27.68 -10.34 -23.28
CA THR A 270 28.23 -9.63 -24.46
C THR A 270 28.33 -10.54 -25.66
#